data_AF-A0AAV7ZDH5-F1
#
_entry.id   AF-A0AAV7ZDH5-F1
#
_cell.length_a   1.000
_cell.length_b   1.000
_cell.length_c   1.000
_cell.angle_alpha   90.00
_cell.angle_beta   90.00
_cell.angle_gamma   90.00
#
_symmetry.space_group_name_H-M   'P 1'
#
loop_
_entity.id
_entity.type
_entity.pdbx_description
1 polymer ?
#
loop_
_entity_poly.entity_id
_entity_poly.type
_entity_poly.pdbx_seq_one_letter_code
_entity_poly.pdbx_strand_id
1 'polypeptide(L)'
;MSCNSDITVALSQNLILTGGTSMVPGCRLRIENELDWLLENEPHFKKLKGLQGKLVFQKHPFFNNYLSWIGGSVFGYLEIMNEKFVTLQTFKEMGLKSIPNWSHFNIAKEN
;
A
#
# COMPACT_ATOMS: atom_id res chain seq x y z
N MET A 1 -3.90 -14.93 6.91
CA MET A 1 -3.52 -13.57 7.36
C MET A 1 -2.03 -13.57 7.66
N SER A 2 -1.26 -12.82 6.88
CA SER A 2 0.21 -12.78 6.91
C SER A 2 0.79 -11.61 7.72
N CYS A 3 -0.08 -10.78 8.32
CA CYS A 3 0.29 -9.57 9.05
C CYS A 3 0.35 -9.85 10.56
N ASN A 4 1.35 -9.30 11.27
CA ASN A 4 1.46 -9.42 12.72
C ASN A 4 0.29 -8.65 13.40
N SER A 5 -0.24 -9.21 14.49
CA SER A 5 -1.29 -8.61 15.32
C SER A 5 -0.98 -7.16 15.73
N ASP A 6 0.28 -6.87 16.06
CA ASP A 6 0.69 -5.55 16.56
C ASP A 6 0.49 -4.43 15.54
N ILE A 7 0.83 -4.70 14.27
CA ILE A 7 0.68 -3.71 13.17
C ILE A 7 -0.73 -3.70 12.58
N THR A 8 -1.52 -4.75 12.83
CA THR A 8 -2.86 -4.88 12.26
C THR A 8 -3.79 -3.75 12.71
N VAL A 9 -3.69 -3.33 13.97
CA VAL A 9 -4.49 -2.20 14.49
C VAL A 9 -4.14 -0.91 13.76
N ALA A 10 -2.83 -0.58 13.68
CA ALA A 10 -2.37 0.63 12.99
C ALA A 10 -2.80 0.67 11.52
N LEU A 11 -2.71 -0.47 10.81
CA LEU A 11 -3.13 -0.56 9.41
C LEU A 11 -4.65 -0.42 9.26
N SER A 12 -5.44 -1.03 10.15
CA SER A 12 -6.91 -0.94 10.11
C SER A 12 -7.44 0.48 10.32
N GLN A 13 -6.68 1.33 11.02
CA GLN A 13 -7.00 2.74 11.24
C GLN A 13 -6.52 3.66 10.11
N ASN A 14 -5.79 3.14 9.12
CA ASN A 14 -5.17 3.92 8.05
C ASN A 14 -5.44 3.31 6.68
N LEU A 15 -6.71 3.00 6.39
CA LEU A 15 -7.11 2.47 5.10
C LEU A 15 -7.18 3.59 4.05
N ILE A 16 -6.69 3.30 2.85
CA ILE A 16 -6.70 4.24 1.72
C ILE A 16 -7.37 3.53 0.54
N LEU A 17 -8.35 4.19 -0.09
CA LEU A 17 -8.92 3.76 -1.36
C LEU A 17 -8.30 4.57 -2.48
N THR A 18 -7.76 3.89 -3.48
CA THR A 18 -7.10 4.49 -4.65
C THR A 18 -7.52 3.77 -5.92
N GLY A 19 -7.31 4.40 -7.07
CA GLY A 19 -7.63 3.85 -8.39
C GLY A 19 -9.03 4.21 -8.89
N GLY A 20 -9.26 4.01 -10.19
CA GLY A 20 -10.48 4.43 -10.88
C GLY A 20 -11.78 3.83 -10.30
N THR A 21 -11.78 2.54 -10.00
CA THR A 21 -12.98 1.83 -9.49
C THR A 21 -13.48 2.39 -8.16
N SER A 22 -12.58 2.93 -7.33
CA SER A 22 -12.96 3.52 -6.04
C SER A 22 -13.79 4.80 -6.15
N MET A 23 -13.86 5.39 -7.36
CA MET A 23 -14.66 6.59 -7.66
C MET A 23 -16.12 6.27 -7.96
N VAL A 24 -16.50 4.99 -8.07
CA VAL A 24 -17.91 4.61 -8.25
C VAL A 24 -18.74 5.14 -7.07
N PRO A 25 -19.86 5.85 -7.31
CA PRO A 25 -20.69 6.38 -6.24
C PRO A 25 -21.12 5.29 -5.25
N GLY A 26 -20.92 5.56 -3.96
CA GLY A 26 -21.24 4.60 -2.89
C GLY A 26 -20.24 3.46 -2.72
N CYS A 27 -19.17 3.37 -3.52
CA CYS A 27 -18.16 2.30 -3.42
C CYS A 27 -17.56 2.20 -2.02
N ARG A 28 -17.14 3.34 -1.44
CA ARG A 28 -16.60 3.40 -0.08
C ARG A 28 -17.59 2.84 0.96
N LEU A 29 -18.83 3.33 0.96
CA LEU A 29 -19.87 2.89 1.90
C LEU A 29 -20.12 1.39 1.76
N ARG A 30 -20.18 0.88 0.52
CA ARG A 30 -20.34 -0.55 0.27
C ARG A 30 -19.16 -1.36 0.83
N ILE A 31 -17.93 -0.90 0.65
CA ILE A 31 -16.74 -1.56 1.19
C ILE A 31 -16.74 -1.54 2.72
N GLU A 32 -17.09 -0.42 3.35
CA GLU A 32 -17.20 -0.30 4.82
C GLU A 32 -18.19 -1.34 5.36
N ASN A 33 -19.41 -1.39 4.80
CA ASN A 33 -20.43 -2.36 5.20
C ASN A 33 -20.01 -3.82 4.97
N GLU A 34 -19.37 -4.11 3.83
CA GLU A 34 -18.90 -5.45 3.51
C GLU A 34 -17.80 -5.90 4.49
N LEU A 35 -16.86 -5.02 4.81
CA LEU A 35 -15.79 -5.32 5.77
C LEU A 35 -16.35 -5.59 7.17
N ASP A 36 -17.28 -4.78 7.65
CA ASP A 36 -17.92 -5.00 8.95
C ASP A 36 -18.72 -6.32 8.96
N TRP A 37 -19.45 -6.62 7.86
CA TRP A 37 -20.18 -7.88 7.72
C TRP A 37 -19.22 -9.09 7.74
N LEU A 38 -18.10 -9.03 7.03
CA LEU A 38 -17.09 -10.08 7.01
C LEU A 38 -16.44 -10.29 8.39
N LEU A 39 -16.12 -9.22 9.11
CA LEU A 39 -15.54 -9.32 10.46
C LEU A 39 -16.49 -9.99 11.46
N GLU A 40 -17.80 -9.87 11.25
CA GLU A 40 -18.81 -10.45 12.12
C GLU A 40 -19.19 -11.89 11.77
N ASN A 41 -19.38 -12.17 10.47
CA ASN A 41 -20.05 -13.38 9.99
C ASN A 41 -19.08 -14.45 9.48
N GLU A 42 -17.91 -14.08 8.98
CA GLU A 42 -16.99 -15.04 8.38
C GLU A 42 -16.04 -15.66 9.43
N PRO A 43 -16.03 -16.99 9.61
CA PRO A 43 -15.18 -17.67 10.59
C PRO A 43 -13.68 -17.39 10.41
N HIS A 44 -13.25 -17.14 9.16
CA HIS A 44 -11.88 -16.78 8.84
C HIS A 44 -11.40 -15.53 9.59
N PHE A 45 -12.29 -14.56 9.81
CA PHE A 45 -11.99 -13.27 10.44
C PHE A 45 -12.26 -13.22 11.94
N LYS A 46 -12.58 -14.35 12.59
CA LYS A 46 -12.92 -14.41 14.02
C LYS A 46 -11.90 -13.72 14.94
N LYS A 47 -10.59 -13.82 14.61
CA LYS A 47 -9.51 -13.16 15.37
C LYS A 47 -9.50 -11.63 15.24
N LEU A 48 -10.10 -11.10 14.17
CA LEU A 48 -10.19 -9.68 13.86
C LEU A 48 -11.53 -9.06 14.25
N LYS A 49 -12.47 -9.82 14.83
CA LYS A 49 -13.80 -9.33 15.21
C LYS A 49 -13.77 -8.05 16.07
N GLY A 50 -12.72 -7.89 16.88
CA GLY A 50 -12.50 -6.67 17.68
C GLY A 50 -12.22 -5.39 16.88
N LEU A 51 -12.04 -5.47 15.56
CA LEU A 51 -11.87 -4.35 14.64
C LEU A 51 -13.18 -3.84 14.02
N GLN A 52 -14.30 -4.54 14.25
CA GLN A 52 -15.61 -4.13 13.74
C GLN A 52 -15.93 -2.69 14.17
N GLY A 53 -16.34 -1.85 13.22
CA GLY A 53 -16.60 -0.42 13.46
C GLY A 53 -15.36 0.43 13.80
N LYS A 54 -14.15 -0.14 13.74
CA LYS A 54 -12.88 0.57 13.99
C LYS A 54 -12.04 0.77 12.73
N LEU A 55 -12.53 0.32 11.59
CA LEU A 55 -11.90 0.51 10.30
C LEU A 55 -12.04 1.97 9.88
N VAL A 56 -10.91 2.63 9.58
CA VAL A 56 -10.92 4.06 9.24
C VAL A 56 -10.32 4.27 7.87
N PHE A 57 -11.16 4.75 6.95
CA PHE A 57 -10.73 5.23 5.65
C PHE A 57 -10.30 6.69 5.72
N GLN A 58 -9.01 6.92 5.48
CA GLN A 58 -8.38 8.23 5.55
C GLN A 58 -8.94 9.16 4.49
N LYS A 59 -9.20 10.41 4.90
CA LYS A 59 -9.65 11.47 3.99
C LYS A 59 -8.43 12.19 3.41
N HIS A 60 -8.48 12.48 2.13
CA HIS A 60 -7.49 13.31 1.45
C HIS A 60 -8.20 14.26 0.47
N PRO A 61 -7.57 15.38 0.10
CA PRO A 61 -8.20 16.39 -0.75
C PRO A 61 -8.22 16.01 -2.24
N PHE A 62 -7.52 14.94 -2.63
CA PHE A 62 -7.38 14.54 -4.03
C PHE A 62 -8.44 13.52 -4.48
N PHE A 63 -8.60 13.35 -5.79
CA PHE A 63 -9.40 12.25 -6.32
C PHE A 63 -8.62 10.93 -6.24
N ASN A 64 -9.31 9.86 -5.86
CA ASN A 64 -8.69 8.55 -5.62
C ASN A 64 -7.99 7.97 -6.86
N ASN A 65 -8.46 8.29 -8.06
CA ASN A 65 -7.89 7.79 -9.32
C ASN A 65 -6.51 8.39 -9.66
N TYR A 66 -6.16 9.55 -9.10
CA TYR A 66 -4.85 10.18 -9.31
C TYR A 66 -3.93 10.08 -8.09
N LEU A 67 -4.41 9.54 -6.96
CA LEU A 67 -3.67 9.52 -5.70
C LEU A 67 -2.31 8.84 -5.82
N SER A 68 -2.24 7.71 -6.53
CA SER A 68 -0.97 7.01 -6.78
C SER A 68 0.01 7.85 -7.61
N TRP A 69 -0.49 8.65 -8.57
CA TRP A 69 0.35 9.51 -9.40
C TRP A 69 0.92 10.67 -8.58
N ILE A 70 0.09 11.31 -7.76
CA ILE A 70 0.51 12.37 -6.82
C ILE A 70 1.54 11.83 -5.83
N GLY A 71 1.30 10.63 -5.28
CA GLY A 71 2.25 9.96 -4.41
C GLY A 71 3.61 9.75 -5.08
N GLY A 72 3.63 9.32 -6.34
CA GLY A 72 4.84 9.21 -7.16
C GLY A 72 5.55 10.54 -7.40
N SER A 73 4.80 11.61 -7.70
CA SER A 73 5.36 12.96 -7.90
C SER A 73 5.99 13.52 -6.62
N VAL A 74 5.30 13.40 -5.49
CA VAL A 74 5.83 13.79 -4.17
C VAL A 74 7.05 12.93 -3.83
N PHE A 75 6.95 11.62 -4.03
CA PHE A 75 8.05 10.69 -3.79
C PHE A 75 9.29 11.00 -4.63
N GLY A 76 9.13 11.37 -5.91
CA GLY A 76 10.23 11.77 -6.78
C GLY A 76 10.87 13.12 -6.40
N TYR A 77 10.14 13.97 -5.68
CA TYR A 77 10.66 15.22 -5.13
C TYR A 77 11.46 15.02 -3.83
N LEU A 78 11.17 13.96 -3.06
CA LEU A 78 11.90 13.68 -1.82
C LEU A 78 13.32 13.20 -2.13
N GLU A 79 14.33 13.97 -1.76
CA GLU A 79 15.76 13.64 -1.94
C GLU A 79 16.25 12.43 -1.12
N ILE A 80 15.39 11.84 -0.30
CA ILE A 80 15.67 10.71 0.60
C ILE A 80 16.06 9.41 -0.15
N MET A 81 15.88 9.36 -1.47
CA MET A 81 15.97 8.12 -2.26
C MET A 81 17.06 8.10 -3.34
N ASN A 82 18.00 9.06 -3.35
CA ASN A 82 19.10 9.05 -4.32
C ASN A 82 19.90 7.73 -4.30
N GLU A 83 19.98 7.03 -3.17
CA GLU A 83 20.66 5.75 -3.02
C GLU A 83 19.85 4.53 -3.53
N LYS A 84 18.54 4.70 -3.78
CA LYS A 84 17.65 3.58 -4.18
C LYS A 84 17.29 3.59 -5.66
N PHE A 85 17.58 4.68 -6.37
CA PHE A 85 17.38 4.74 -7.81
C PHE A 85 18.55 4.11 -8.56
N VAL A 86 18.25 3.33 -9.59
CA VAL A 86 19.27 2.77 -10.47
C VAL A 86 19.64 3.81 -11.51
N THR A 87 20.86 4.33 -11.44
CA THR A 87 21.38 5.24 -12.47
C THR A 87 21.75 4.47 -13.74
N LEU A 88 21.86 5.18 -14.87
CA LEU A 88 22.36 4.58 -16.11
C LEU A 88 23.78 4.01 -15.95
N GLN A 89 24.63 4.68 -15.17
CA GLN A 89 25.99 4.23 -14.90
C GLN A 89 25.97 2.91 -14.14
N THR A 90 25.27 2.86 -13.01
CA THR A 90 25.11 1.65 -12.20
C THR A 90 24.51 0.49 -13.00
N PHE A 91 23.51 0.76 -13.85
CA PHE A 91 22.90 -0.24 -14.71
C PHE A 91 23.91 -0.89 -15.67
N LYS A 92 24.79 -0.08 -16.27
CA LYS A 92 25.83 -0.54 -17.20
C LYS A 92 26.96 -1.27 -16.49
N GLU A 93 27.46 -0.71 -15.39
CA GLU A 93 28.56 -1.29 -14.60
C GLU A 93 28.21 -2.65 -14.02
N MET A 94 26.98 -2.80 -13.51
CA MET A 94 26.47 -4.08 -13.00
C MET A 94 26.06 -5.06 -14.12
N GLY A 95 26.15 -4.68 -15.40
CA GLY A 95 25.78 -5.52 -16.52
C GLY A 95 24.31 -5.96 -16.51
N LEU A 96 23.42 -5.14 -15.94
CA LEU A 96 22.02 -5.49 -15.79
C LEU A 96 21.32 -5.59 -17.15
N LYS A 97 20.49 -6.62 -17.32
CA LYS A 97 19.63 -6.77 -18.50
C LYS A 97 18.24 -6.15 -18.31
N SER A 98 17.86 -5.92 -17.06
CA SER A 98 16.59 -5.32 -16.64
C SER A 98 16.73 -4.70 -15.24
N ILE A 99 15.85 -3.77 -14.89
CA ILE A 99 15.79 -3.23 -13.52
C ILE A 99 15.47 -4.38 -12.55
N PRO A 100 16.19 -4.49 -11.41
CA PRO A 100 15.99 -5.57 -10.45
C PRO A 100 14.58 -5.52 -9.89
N ASN A 101 13.92 -6.67 -9.88
CA ASN A 101 12.64 -6.84 -9.21
C ASN A 101 12.86 -6.88 -7.69
N TRP A 102 11.95 -6.30 -6.92
CA TRP A 102 12.00 -6.29 -5.46
C TRP A 102 12.07 -7.71 -4.85
N SER A 103 11.50 -8.72 -5.52
CA SER A 103 11.56 -10.12 -5.09
C SER A 103 12.91 -10.80 -5.37
N HIS A 104 13.78 -10.16 -6.16
CA HIS A 104 15.12 -10.61 -6.52
C HIS A 104 16.17 -9.54 -6.22
N PHE A 105 15.89 -8.68 -5.23
CA PHE A 105 16.75 -7.56 -4.83
C PHE A 105 17.95 -8.07 -4.00
N ASN A 106 18.81 -8.88 -4.62
CA ASN A 106 20.16 -9.17 -4.11
C ASN A 106 21.12 -8.12 -4.70
N ILE A 107 20.95 -6.86 -4.31
CA ILE A 107 22.05 -5.91 -4.42
C ILE A 107 23.00 -6.29 -3.30
N ALA A 108 24.24 -6.59 -3.68
CA ALA A 108 25.29 -7.16 -2.86
C ALA A 108 25.24 -6.69 -1.40
N LYS A 109 25.31 -7.66 -0.47
CA LYS A 109 25.94 -7.39 0.82
C LYS A 109 27.36 -6.91 0.50
N GLU A 110 27.61 -5.62 0.66
CA GLU A 110 28.97 -5.16 0.87
C GLU A 110 29.34 -5.46 2.33
N ASN A 111 30.37 -6.32 2.43
CA ASN A 111 31.10 -6.85 3.60
C ASN A 111 30.46 -8.02 4.36
#